data_AF-A0A127SGT8-F1
#
_entry.id   AF-A0A127SGT8-F1
#
_cell.length_a   1.000
_cell.length_b   1.000
_cell.length_c   1.000
_cell.angle_alpha   90.00
_cell.angle_beta   90.00
_cell.angle_gamma   90.00
#
_symmetry.space_group_name_H-M   'P 1'
#
loop_
_entity.id
_entity.type
_entity.pdbx_description
1 polymer ?
#
loop_
_entity_poly.entity_id
_entity_poly.type
_entity_poly.pdbx_seq_one_letter_code
_entity_poly.pdbx_strand_id
1 'polypeptide(L)' 'MTINEMKQSYKQSYTDNVELSIFNCGHEYCQPGHTWGPGVRDHYLIHLVVAGKGVYQVNGASHT' A
#
# COMPACT_ATOMS: atom_id res chain seq x y z
N MET A 1 -18.65 -5.76 -7.66
CA MET A 1 -17.26 -6.20 -7.44
C MET A 1 -17.25 -6.99 -6.15
N THR A 2 -16.80 -8.25 -6.19
CA THR A 2 -16.73 -9.11 -5.00
C THR A 2 -15.53 -8.71 -4.14
N ILE A 3 -15.54 -9.01 -2.83
CA ILE A 3 -14.43 -8.67 -1.90
C ILE A 3 -13.07 -9.16 -2.44
N ASN A 4 -13.06 -10.29 -3.15
CA ASN A 4 -11.85 -10.90 -3.71
C ASN A 4 -11.28 -10.15 -4.93
N GLU A 5 -12.07 -9.31 -5.60
CA GLU A 5 -11.63 -8.44 -6.70
C GLU A 5 -11.14 -7.07 -6.19
N MET A 6 -11.52 -6.70 -4.96
CA MET A 6 -11.20 -5.38 -4.41
C MET A 6 -9.77 -5.29 -3.90
N LYS A 7 -9.15 -6.41 -3.54
CA LYS A 7 -7.78 -6.43 -3.03
C LYS A 7 -7.03 -7.64 -3.56
N GLN A 8 -6.03 -7.37 -4.38
CA GLN A 8 -5.11 -8.39 -4.86
C GLN A 8 -3.77 -8.18 -4.17
N SER A 9 -3.29 -9.20 -3.46
CA SER A 9 -1.99 -9.16 -2.79
C SER A 9 -1.16 -10.36 -3.22
N TYR A 10 0.06 -10.09 -3.67
CA TYR A 10 1.09 -11.08 -3.91
C TYR A 10 2.18 -10.92 -2.86
N LYS A 11 2.53 -12.02 -2.20
CA LYS A 11 3.63 -12.08 -1.24
C LYS A 11 4.65 -13.09 -1.75
N GLN A 12 5.91 -12.68 -1.79
CA GLN A 12 6.97 -13.61 -2.13
C GLN A 12 7.37 -14.41 -0.88
N SER A 13 7.69 -15.68 -1.06
CA SER A 13 8.10 -16.58 0.03
C SER A 13 9.61 -16.59 0.28
N TYR A 14 10.38 -15.93 -0.59
CA TYR A 14 11.83 -15.84 -0.51
C TYR A 14 12.25 -14.40 -0.76
N THR A 15 13.25 -13.97 -0.01
CA THR A 15 13.89 -12.66 -0.17
C THR A 15 15.35 -12.96 -0.39
N ASP A 16 15.82 -12.85 -1.63
CA ASP A 16 17.26 -12.86 -1.87
C ASP A 16 17.84 -11.64 -1.16
N ASN A 17 18.99 -11.79 -0.48
CA ASN A 17 19.69 -10.71 0.24
C ASN A 17 20.35 -9.74 -0.76
N VAL A 18 19.55 -9.17 -1.65
CA VAL A 18 19.94 -8.18 -2.64
C VAL A 18 19.66 -6.77 -2.09
N GLU A 19 20.30 -5.76 -2.67
CA GLU A 19 20.17 -4.36 -2.24
C GLU A 19 18.72 -3.84 -2.26
N LEU A 20 17.87 -4.42 -3.10
CA LEU A 20 16.43 -4.12 -3.18
C LEU A 20 15.62 -5.40 -3.42
N SER A 21 14.69 -5.72 -2.52
CA SER A 21 13.81 -6.87 -2.62
C SER A 21 12.34 -6.48 -2.48
N ILE A 22 11.47 -7.13 -3.26
CA ILE A 22 10.02 -6.90 -3.23
C ILE A 22 9.39 -8.00 -2.36
N PHE A 23 9.09 -7.66 -1.10
CA PHE A 23 8.44 -8.57 -0.15
C PHE A 23 6.97 -8.84 -0.51
N ASN A 24 6.27 -7.78 -0.93
CA ASN A 24 4.85 -7.80 -1.23
C ASN A 24 4.49 -6.72 -2.24
N CYS A 25 3.61 -7.07 -3.17
CA CYS A 25 2.98 -6.13 -4.10
C CYS A 25 1.49 -6.43 -4.20
N GLY A 26 0.72 -5.48 -4.70
CA GLY A 26 -0.72 -5.65 -4.79
C GLY A 26 -1.43 -4.44 -5.37
N HIS A 27 -2.73 -4.59 -5.53
CA HIS A 27 -3.64 -3.56 -6.01
C HIS A 27 -4.92 -3.58 -5.17
N GLU A 28 -5.41 -2.41 -4.77
CA GLU A 28 -6.59 -2.29 -3.91
C GLU A 28 -7.53 -1.19 -4.40
N TYR A 29 -8.80 -1.56 -4.59
CA TYR A 29 -9.92 -0.64 -4.80
C TYR A 29 -10.46 -0.20 -3.43
N CYS A 30 -9.93 0.89 -2.92
CA CYS A 30 -10.31 1.44 -1.63
C CYS A 30 -11.78 1.88 -1.61
N GLN A 31 -12.51 1.48 -0.57
CA GLN A 31 -13.84 2.05 -0.29
C GLN A 31 -13.73 3.48 0.26
N PRO A 32 -14.75 4.33 0.08
CA PRO A 32 -14.77 5.67 0.68
C PRO A 32 -14.50 5.60 2.19
N GLY A 33 -13.56 6.41 2.67
CA GLY A 33 -13.16 6.43 4.09
C GLY A 33 -12.19 5.33 4.52
N HIS A 34 -11.74 4.45 3.60
CA HIS A 34 -10.67 3.50 3.90
C HIS A 34 -9.39 4.24 4.34
N THR A 35 -8.82 3.82 5.45
CA THR A 35 -7.64 4.45 6.05
C THR A 35 -6.72 3.40 6.66
N TRP A 36 -5.42 3.70 6.72
CA TRP A 36 -4.44 2.92 7.43
C TRP A 36 -3.55 3.85 8.26
N GLY A 37 -3.31 3.46 9.52
CA GLY A 37 -2.47 4.21 10.45
C GLY A 37 -3.26 5.07 11.45
N PRO A 38 -2.57 5.84 12.30
CA PRO A 38 -1.11 6.03 12.32
C PRO A 38 -0.35 4.74 12.69
N GLY A 39 0.76 4.46 12.00
CA GLY A 39 1.55 3.26 12.22
C GLY A 39 2.88 3.29 11.47
N VAL A 40 3.84 2.48 11.91
CA VAL A 40 5.16 2.32 11.28
C VAL A 40 5.33 0.86 10.84
N ARG A 41 5.95 0.66 9.67
CA ARG A 41 6.33 -0.66 9.15
C ARG A 41 7.84 -0.82 9.20
N ASP A 42 8.28 -2.07 9.25
CA ASP A 42 9.69 -2.48 9.18
C ASP A 42 10.25 -2.48 7.76
N HIS A 43 9.46 -2.07 6.77
CA HIS A 43 9.85 -1.95 5.36
C HIS A 43 9.14 -0.77 4.69
N TYR A 44 9.72 -0.31 3.58
CA TYR A 44 9.16 0.75 2.75
C TYR A 44 8.08 0.23 1.80
N LEU A 45 7.10 1.10 1.49
CA LEU A 45 6.07 0.85 0.49
C LEU A 45 6.06 2.00 -0.51
N ILE A 46 5.92 1.67 -1.79
CA ILE A 46 5.67 2.63 -2.86
C ILE A 46 4.20 2.47 -3.26
N HIS A 47 3.41 3.54 -3.13
CA HIS A 47 2.01 3.56 -3.55
C HIS A 47 1.84 4.45 -4.77
N LEU A 48 1.16 3.93 -5.80
CA LEU A 48 0.75 4.68 -6.98
C LEU A 48 -0.77 4.79 -7.00
N VAL A 49 -1.29 6.02 -7.00
CA VAL A 49 -2.74 6.28 -7.16
C VAL A 49 -3.08 6.21 -8.64
N VAL A 50 -3.65 5.10 -9.08
CA VAL A 50 -4.04 4.89 -10.50
C VAL A 50 -5.34 5.64 -10.83
N ALA A 51 -6.28 5.72 -9.88
CA ALA A 51 -7.54 6.44 -10.01
C ALA A 51 -8.08 6.86 -8.63
N GLY A 52 -8.92 7.90 -8.61
CA GLY A 52 -9.48 8.46 -7.36
C GLY A 52 -8.55 9.45 -6.68
N LYS A 53 -8.79 9.72 -5.40
CA LYS A 53 -8.00 10.63 -4.56
C LYS A 53 -8.08 10.23 -3.09
N GLY A 54 -7.10 10.65 -2.32
CA GLY A 54 -7.03 10.41 -0.88
C GLY A 54 -6.24 11.51 -0.18
N VAL A 55 -5.89 11.27 1.08
CA VAL A 55 -5.02 12.17 1.85
C VAL A 55 -3.88 11.35 2.43
N TYR A 56 -2.65 11.79 2.19
CA TYR A 56 -1.45 11.25 2.83
C TYR A 56 -0.94 12.25 3.87
N GLN A 57 -0.74 11.78 5.11
CA GLN A 57 -0.28 12.61 6.23
C GLN A 57 1.05 12.10 6.76
N VAL A 58 2.05 12.97 6.83
CA VAL A 58 3.40 12.66 7.32
C VAL A 58 4.05 13.89 7.93
N ASN A 59 4.76 13.74 9.05
CA ASN A 59 5.48 14.84 9.73
C ASN A 59 4.65 16.11 9.96
N GLY A 60 3.35 15.96 10.24
CA GLY A 60 2.42 17.07 10.45
C GLY A 60 1.94 17.77 9.16
N ALA A 61 2.40 17.34 7.98
CA ALA A 61 1.94 17.83 6.68
C ALA A 61 0.86 16.91 6.08
N SER A 62 -0.01 17.47 5.23
CA SER A 62 -1.02 16.74 4.46
C SER A 62 -0.82 16.95 2.96
N HIS A 63 -0.92 15.87 2.19
CA HIS A 63 -0.81 15.83 0.73
C HIS A 63 -2.09 15.22 0.12
N THR A 64 -2.62 15.82 -0.94
CA THR A 64 -3.91 15.44 -1.57
C THR A 64 -3.78 15.30 -3.08
#